data_AF-A0A379VXM2-F1
#
_entry.id   AF-A0A379VXM2-F1
#
_cell.length_a   1.000
_cell.length_b   1.000
_cell.length_c   1.000
_cell.angle_alpha   90.00
_cell.angle_beta   90.00
_cell.angle_gamma   90.00
#
_symmetry.space_group_name_H-M   'P 1'
#
loop_
_entity.id
_entity.type
_entity.pdbx_description
1 polymer ?
#
loop_
_entity_poly.entity_id
_entity_poly.type
_entity_poly.pdbx_seq_one_letter_code
_entity_poly.pdbx_strand_id
1 'polypeptide(L)'
;MSSFITIYITRGGHHEKDSLFELVVGNAWEKSRANTLSRSTEDQFFMYLRVNTLNKLVPYAAQRFIDNLPQIFAGTFNQALLEDASGFSRLLELYKNVAVEHVFSHPDVEQLELQGYRVISGLLDIYQPLLSLSLNDFRELVEKERLKRFPIESRLFQKLSTRHRFGLRGSRQ
;
A
#
# COMPACT_ATOMS: atom_id res chain seq x y z
N MET A 1 4.34 -22.26 -6.60
CA MET A 1 4.51 -23.19 -5.45
C MET A 1 5.93 -23.29 -4.95
N SER A 2 6.93 -23.57 -5.79
CA SER A 2 8.34 -23.71 -5.34
C SER A 2 8.81 -22.51 -4.49
N SER A 3 8.62 -21.27 -4.97
CA SER A 3 8.97 -20.06 -4.19
C SER A 3 8.21 -19.93 -2.87
N PHE A 4 6.90 -20.24 -2.84
CA PHE A 4 6.09 -20.18 -1.61
C PHE A 4 6.60 -21.16 -0.55
N ILE A 5 6.94 -22.40 -0.95
CA ILE A 5 7.46 -23.43 -0.04
C ILE A 5 8.87 -23.07 0.43
N THR A 6 9.76 -22.67 -0.49
CA THR A 6 11.13 -22.28 -0.16
C THR A 6 11.17 -21.10 0.82
N ILE A 7 10.39 -20.04 0.56
CA ILE A 7 10.34 -18.86 1.44
C ILE A 7 9.72 -19.22 2.79
N TYR A 8 8.67 -20.06 2.82
CA TYR A 8 8.03 -20.48 4.07
C TYR A 8 8.98 -21.30 4.96
N ILE A 9 9.71 -22.27 4.40
CA ILE A 9 10.66 -23.10 5.13
C ILE A 9 11.87 -22.26 5.60
N THR A 10 12.41 -21.41 4.74
CA THR A 10 13.60 -20.58 5.04
C THR A 10 13.32 -19.58 6.18
N ARG A 11 12.07 -19.19 6.38
CA ARG A 11 11.63 -18.26 7.44
C ARG A 11 11.11 -18.99 8.70
N GLY A 12 11.45 -20.27 8.89
CA GLY A 12 11.13 -21.03 10.10
C GLY A 12 9.70 -21.57 10.15
N GLY A 13 9.02 -21.65 9.00
CA GLY A 13 7.74 -22.36 8.90
C GLY A 13 7.94 -23.87 8.99
N HIS A 14 7.27 -24.53 9.93
CA HIS A 14 7.15 -25.98 9.96
C HIS A 14 6.02 -26.41 9.03
N HIS A 15 6.34 -27.30 8.09
CA HIS A 15 5.37 -27.87 7.16
C HIS A 15 4.68 -29.09 7.79
N GLU A 16 3.71 -28.84 8.66
CA GLU A 16 2.84 -29.87 9.22
C GLU A 16 1.55 -30.00 8.39
N LYS A 17 0.99 -31.21 8.36
CA LYS A 17 -0.14 -31.58 7.49
C LYS A 17 -1.44 -30.81 7.78
N ASP A 18 -1.55 -30.20 8.96
CA ASP A 18 -2.67 -29.34 9.38
C ASP A 18 -2.27 -27.87 9.56
N SER A 19 -1.10 -27.48 9.05
CA SER A 19 -0.64 -26.10 9.12
C SER A 19 -1.55 -25.16 8.32
N LEU A 20 -1.64 -23.89 8.75
CA LEU A 20 -2.40 -22.87 8.02
C LEU A 20 -1.91 -22.71 6.58
N PHE A 21 -0.61 -22.91 6.34
CA PHE A 21 -0.03 -22.92 5.00
C PHE A 21 -0.62 -24.02 4.13
N GLU A 22 -0.69 -25.26 4.63
CA GLU A 22 -1.23 -26.39 3.88
C GLU A 22 -2.73 -26.20 3.59
N LEU A 23 -3.49 -25.76 4.60
CA LEU A 23 -4.93 -25.50 4.47
C LEU A 23 -5.27 -24.39 3.46
N VAL A 24 -4.36 -23.43 3.26
CA VAL A 24 -4.59 -22.29 2.38
C VAL A 24 -3.90 -22.46 1.03
N VAL A 25 -2.58 -22.56 1.02
CA VAL A 25 -1.73 -22.61 -0.17
C VAL A 25 -1.71 -24.01 -0.78
N GLY A 26 -1.50 -25.04 0.04
CA GLY A 26 -1.51 -26.45 -0.40
C GLY A 26 -2.86 -26.83 -1.02
N ASN A 27 -3.94 -26.59 -0.28
CA ASN A 27 -5.30 -26.86 -0.74
C ASN A 27 -5.67 -26.12 -2.04
N ALA A 28 -5.24 -24.85 -2.19
CA ALA A 28 -5.48 -24.09 -3.41
C ALA A 28 -4.76 -24.69 -4.62
N TRP A 29 -3.53 -25.18 -4.41
CA TRP A 29 -2.73 -25.82 -5.46
C TRP A 29 -3.27 -27.18 -5.88
N GLU A 30 -3.71 -28.00 -4.92
CA GLU A 30 -4.32 -29.30 -5.25
C GLU A 30 -5.63 -29.12 -6.04
N LYS A 31 -6.50 -28.22 -5.57
CA LYS A 31 -7.79 -27.95 -6.23
C LYS A 31 -7.64 -27.35 -7.62
N SER A 32 -6.64 -26.48 -7.85
CA SER A 32 -6.44 -25.89 -9.17
C SER A 32 -5.98 -26.92 -10.21
N ARG A 33 -5.29 -27.98 -9.79
CA ARG A 33 -4.83 -29.07 -10.67
C ARG A 33 -5.86 -30.16 -10.91
N ALA A 34 -6.74 -30.40 -9.94
CA ALA A 34 -7.74 -31.47 -10.02
C ALA A 34 -8.95 -31.09 -10.90
N ASN A 35 -9.11 -29.82 -11.25
CA ASN A 35 -10.36 -29.30 -11.79
C ASN A 35 -10.22 -28.89 -13.26
N THR A 36 -10.88 -29.64 -14.15
CA THR A 36 -10.79 -29.51 -15.63
C THR A 36 -11.70 -28.42 -16.21
N LEU A 37 -11.92 -27.32 -15.47
CA LEU A 37 -12.73 -26.19 -15.92
C LEU A 37 -12.00 -25.37 -17.01
N SER A 38 -12.77 -24.66 -17.84
CA SER A 38 -12.32 -23.84 -18.98
C SER A 38 -11.33 -22.70 -18.64
N ARG A 39 -10.98 -22.50 -17.36
CA ARG A 39 -10.04 -21.47 -16.90
C ARG A 39 -8.65 -22.06 -16.70
N SER A 40 -7.61 -21.24 -16.89
CA SER A 40 -6.24 -21.67 -16.67
C SER A 40 -6.03 -22.15 -15.23
N THR A 41 -5.11 -23.09 -15.03
CA THR A 41 -4.72 -23.59 -13.70
C THR A 41 -4.28 -22.46 -12.76
N GLU A 42 -3.68 -21.40 -13.31
CA GLU A 42 -3.25 -20.22 -12.56
C GLU A 42 -4.43 -19.40 -12.03
N ASP A 43 -5.43 -19.13 -12.87
CA ASP A 43 -6.65 -18.41 -12.46
C ASP A 43 -7.37 -19.16 -11.33
N GLN A 44 -7.45 -20.49 -11.46
CA GLN A 44 -8.07 -21.33 -10.45
C GLN A 44 -7.26 -21.34 -9.15
N PHE A 45 -5.92 -21.37 -9.23
CA PHE A 45 -5.07 -21.29 -8.05
C PHE A 45 -5.31 -19.99 -7.28
N PHE A 46 -5.28 -18.82 -7.96
CA PHE A 46 -5.50 -17.54 -7.29
C PHE A 46 -6.94 -17.39 -6.76
N MET A 47 -7.92 -17.96 -7.44
CA MET A 47 -9.30 -18.03 -6.94
C MET A 47 -9.37 -18.79 -5.60
N TYR A 48 -8.87 -20.03 -5.55
CA TYR A 48 -8.90 -20.83 -4.33
C TYR A 48 -8.01 -20.23 -3.23
N LEU A 49 -6.83 -19.72 -3.58
CA LEU A 49 -5.93 -19.06 -2.64
C LEU A 49 -6.62 -17.88 -1.95
N ARG A 50 -7.32 -17.04 -2.71
CA ARG A 50 -8.09 -15.91 -2.18
C ARG A 50 -9.20 -16.37 -1.26
N VAL A 51 -10.01 -17.33 -1.70
CA VAL A 51 -11.15 -17.84 -0.92
C VAL A 51 -10.67 -18.49 0.39
N ASN A 52 -9.65 -19.35 0.32
CA ASN A 52 -9.10 -20.02 1.48
C ASN A 52 -8.50 -19.03 2.48
N THR A 53 -7.76 -18.03 1.99
CA THR A 53 -7.22 -16.94 2.82
C THR A 53 -8.34 -16.20 3.54
N LEU A 54 -9.38 -15.75 2.82
CA LEU A 54 -10.48 -14.99 3.41
C LEU A 54 -11.26 -15.80 4.44
N ASN A 55 -11.56 -17.07 4.14
CA ASN A 55 -12.28 -17.96 5.04
C ASN A 55 -11.55 -18.21 6.37
N LYS A 56 -10.23 -17.98 6.40
CA LYS A 56 -9.40 -18.16 7.59
C LYS A 56 -9.15 -16.83 8.30
N LEU A 57 -8.77 -15.78 7.57
CA LEU A 57 -8.37 -14.50 8.16
C LEU A 57 -9.55 -13.65 8.62
N VAL A 58 -10.69 -13.68 7.92
CA VAL A 58 -11.85 -12.83 8.27
C VAL A 58 -12.43 -13.22 9.63
N PRO A 59 -12.73 -14.51 9.93
CA PRO A 59 -13.21 -14.89 11.25
C PRO A 59 -12.19 -14.59 12.36
N TYR A 60 -10.90 -14.77 12.06
CA TYR A 60 -9.83 -14.45 13.01
C TYR A 60 -9.78 -12.96 13.36
N ALA A 61 -9.81 -12.08 12.36
CA ALA A 61 -9.85 -10.63 12.56
C ALA A 61 -11.09 -10.19 13.34
N ALA A 62 -12.26 -10.77 13.02
CA ALA A 62 -13.51 -10.48 13.73
C ALA A 62 -13.43 -10.88 15.21
N GLN A 63 -12.90 -12.06 15.51
CA GLN A 63 -12.72 -12.51 16.88
C GLN A 63 -11.74 -11.61 17.64
N ARG A 64 -10.58 -11.29 17.05
CA ARG A 64 -9.60 -10.37 17.65
C ARG A 64 -10.19 -8.99 17.93
N PHE A 65 -11.04 -8.49 17.05
CA PHE A 65 -11.75 -7.23 17.25
C PHE A 65 -12.69 -7.30 18.46
N ILE A 66 -13.49 -8.37 18.57
CA ILE A 66 -14.41 -8.60 19.69
C ILE A 66 -13.63 -8.74 21.01
N ASP A 67 -12.56 -9.53 21.02
CA ASP A 67 -11.74 -9.80 22.21
C ASP A 67 -11.05 -8.52 22.75
N ASN A 68 -10.73 -7.59 21.86
CA ASN A 68 -10.02 -6.35 22.20
C ASN A 68 -10.92 -5.11 22.12
N LEU A 69 -12.24 -5.29 22.04
CA LEU A 69 -13.21 -4.22 21.83
C LEU A 69 -13.06 -3.06 22.82
N PRO A 70 -12.81 -3.26 24.13
CA PRO A 70 -12.62 -2.15 25.07
C PRO A 70 -11.42 -1.26 24.72
N GLN A 71 -10.28 -1.86 24.37
CA GLN A 71 -9.06 -1.13 24.02
C GLN A 71 -9.17 -0.43 22.67
N ILE A 72 -9.81 -1.10 21.71
CA ILE A 72 -10.07 -0.53 20.38
C ILE A 72 -11.00 0.68 20.51
N PHE A 73 -12.08 0.54 21.29
CA PHE A 73 -13.01 1.63 21.54
C PHE A 73 -12.35 2.80 22.28
N ALA A 74 -11.48 2.52 23.24
CA ALA A 74 -10.70 3.54 23.95
C ALA A 74 -9.58 4.16 23.08
N GLY A 75 -9.31 3.64 21.88
CA GLY A 75 -8.22 4.09 21.01
C GLY A 75 -6.82 3.75 21.55
N THR A 76 -6.70 2.82 22.50
CA THR A 76 -5.43 2.43 23.14
C THR A 76 -4.85 1.12 22.62
N PHE A 77 -5.49 0.50 21.63
CA PHE A 77 -5.03 -0.74 21.02
C PHE A 77 -3.90 -0.48 20.02
N ASN A 78 -2.66 -0.69 20.45
CA ASN A 78 -1.44 -0.32 19.71
C ASN A 78 -0.91 -1.38 18.74
N GLN A 79 -1.78 -2.22 18.19
CA GLN A 79 -1.39 -3.25 17.20
C GLN A 79 -2.47 -3.41 16.13
N ALA A 80 -2.11 -3.96 14.97
CA ALA A 80 -3.11 -4.34 13.97
C ALA A 80 -3.79 -5.66 14.36
N LEU A 81 -5.03 -5.88 13.90
CA LEU A 81 -5.80 -7.10 14.21
C LEU A 81 -5.16 -8.40 13.72
N LEU A 82 -4.33 -8.30 12.67
CA LEU A 82 -3.72 -9.43 11.95
C LEU A 82 -2.19 -9.48 12.07
N GLU A 83 -1.58 -8.56 12.83
CA GLU A 83 -0.13 -8.49 13.02
C GLU A 83 0.20 -8.85 14.48
N ASP A 84 0.07 -10.14 14.79
CA ASP A 84 0.39 -10.74 16.07
C ASP A 84 1.30 -11.97 15.88
N ALA A 85 1.68 -12.65 16.97
CA ALA A 85 2.53 -13.84 16.90
C ALA A 85 1.82 -15.10 16.35
N SER A 86 0.64 -14.97 15.74
CA SER A 86 -0.15 -16.12 15.25
C SER A 86 0.36 -16.65 13.90
N GLY A 87 -0.10 -17.85 13.55
CA GLY A 87 0.11 -18.41 12.22
C GLY A 87 -0.51 -17.57 11.09
N PHE A 88 -1.53 -16.75 11.38
CA PHE A 88 -2.18 -15.88 10.40
C PHE A 88 -1.28 -14.72 9.97
N SER A 89 -0.59 -14.10 10.93
CA SER A 89 0.39 -13.06 10.63
C SER A 89 1.52 -13.62 9.77
N ARG A 90 2.03 -14.82 10.11
CA ARG A 90 3.08 -15.50 9.33
C ARG A 90 2.66 -15.82 7.90
N LEU A 91 1.39 -16.18 7.66
CA LEU A 91 0.86 -16.38 6.31
C LEU A 91 0.84 -15.07 5.50
N LEU A 92 0.47 -13.95 6.12
CA LEU A 92 0.50 -12.64 5.48
C LEU A 92 1.93 -12.18 5.20
N GLU A 93 2.85 -12.41 6.14
CA GLU A 93 4.27 -12.15 5.95
C GLU A 93 4.84 -12.97 4.79
N LEU A 94 4.44 -14.25 4.65
CA LEU A 94 4.83 -15.05 3.50
C LEU A 94 4.41 -14.38 2.18
N TYR A 95 3.18 -13.89 2.07
CA TYR A 95 2.72 -13.19 0.87
C TYR A 95 3.51 -11.90 0.60
N LYS A 96 3.76 -11.10 1.65
CA LYS A 96 4.59 -9.90 1.56
C LYS A 96 6.00 -10.25 1.05
N ASN A 97 6.60 -11.30 1.59
CA ASN A 97 7.96 -11.72 1.22
C ASN A 97 8.05 -12.20 -0.24
N VAL A 98 7.12 -13.04 -0.67
CA VAL A 98 7.04 -13.48 -2.07
C VAL A 98 6.87 -12.27 -3.00
N ALA A 99 6.03 -11.30 -2.64
CA ALA A 99 5.85 -10.08 -3.42
C ALA A 99 7.12 -9.22 -3.47
N VAL A 100 7.81 -9.04 -2.35
CA VAL A 100 9.08 -8.30 -2.31
C VAL A 100 10.14 -8.95 -3.19
N GLU A 101 10.29 -10.28 -3.10
CA GLU A 101 11.37 -11.00 -3.77
C GLU A 101 11.14 -11.18 -5.28
N HIS A 102 9.89 -11.21 -5.74
CA HIS A 102 9.57 -11.55 -7.13
C HIS A 102 8.69 -10.56 -7.89
N VAL A 103 8.00 -9.64 -7.20
CA VAL A 103 7.10 -8.66 -7.83
C VAL A 103 7.68 -7.25 -7.72
N PHE A 104 8.05 -6.81 -6.53
CA PHE A 104 8.58 -5.45 -6.31
C PHE A 104 10.04 -5.31 -6.76
N SER A 105 10.80 -6.40 -6.78
CA SER A 105 12.16 -6.47 -7.35
C SER A 105 12.18 -6.57 -8.89
N HIS A 106 11.02 -6.55 -9.55
CA HIS A 106 10.98 -6.64 -11.00
C HIS A 106 11.54 -5.35 -11.63
N PRO A 107 12.46 -5.42 -12.62
CA PRO A 107 13.12 -4.24 -13.18
C PRO A 107 12.16 -3.13 -13.65
N ASP A 108 11.02 -3.52 -14.25
CA ASP A 108 10.02 -2.55 -14.69
C ASP A 108 9.36 -1.79 -13.52
N VAL A 109 9.18 -2.44 -12.37
CA VAL A 109 8.62 -1.81 -11.16
C VAL A 109 9.63 -0.82 -10.58
N GLU A 110 10.89 -1.25 -10.38
CA GLU A 110 11.95 -0.37 -9.89
C GLU A 110 12.17 0.83 -10.83
N GLN A 111 12.12 0.60 -12.14
CA GLN A 111 12.24 1.66 -13.13
C GLN A 111 11.07 2.65 -13.04
N LEU A 112 9.84 2.18 -12.86
CA LEU A 112 8.68 3.04 -12.65
C LEU A 112 8.80 3.85 -11.36
N GLU A 113 9.31 3.26 -10.28
CA GLU A 113 9.57 3.96 -9.01
C GLU A 113 10.61 5.07 -9.18
N LEU A 114 11.73 4.79 -9.86
CA LEU A 114 12.77 5.79 -10.15
C LEU A 114 12.26 6.92 -11.05
N GLN A 115 11.42 6.60 -12.03
CA GLN A 115 10.77 7.60 -12.87
C GLN A 115 9.83 8.48 -12.04
N GLY A 116 8.99 7.86 -11.20
CA GLY A 116 8.11 8.58 -10.28
C GLY A 116 8.88 9.54 -9.37
N TYR A 117 9.96 9.08 -8.76
CA TYR A 117 10.83 9.91 -7.92
C TYR A 117 11.39 11.12 -8.68
N ARG A 118 11.92 10.91 -9.89
CA ARG A 118 12.46 12.00 -10.71
C ARG A 118 11.39 13.00 -11.13
N VAL A 119 10.19 12.52 -11.49
CA VAL A 119 9.06 13.37 -11.88
C VAL A 119 8.60 14.23 -10.71
N ILE A 120 8.39 13.65 -9.53
CA ILE A 120 7.95 14.41 -8.34
C ILE A 120 9.03 15.39 -7.90
N SER A 121 10.29 14.98 -7.85
CA SER A 121 11.40 15.87 -7.50
C SER A 121 11.50 17.04 -8.47
N GLY A 122 11.48 16.78 -9.78
CA GLY A 122 11.52 17.83 -10.80
C GLY A 122 10.31 18.76 -10.73
N LEU A 123 9.11 18.25 -10.41
CA LEU A 123 7.94 19.09 -10.17
C LEU A 123 8.17 20.02 -8.98
N LEU A 124 8.66 19.50 -7.85
CA LEU A 124 8.94 20.32 -6.67
C LEU A 124 9.98 21.42 -6.98
N ASP A 125 11.03 21.09 -7.73
CA ASP A 125 12.05 22.05 -8.17
C ASP A 125 11.45 23.15 -9.07
N ILE A 126 10.55 22.78 -9.99
CA ILE A 126 9.83 23.76 -10.83
C ILE A 126 9.01 24.74 -9.98
N TYR A 127 8.42 24.30 -8.87
CA TYR A 127 7.61 25.13 -7.98
C TYR A 127 8.42 25.84 -6.88
N GLN A 128 9.71 25.52 -6.72
CA GLN A 128 10.61 26.14 -5.73
C GLN A 128 10.58 27.69 -5.72
N PRO A 129 10.47 28.41 -6.86
CA PRO A 129 10.36 29.87 -6.85
C PRO A 129 9.19 30.42 -6.00
N LEU A 130 8.07 29.69 -5.89
CA LEU A 130 6.95 30.11 -5.04
C LEU A 130 7.32 30.09 -3.55
N LEU A 131 8.16 29.14 -3.14
CA LEU A 131 8.62 28.98 -1.76
C LEU A 131 9.76 29.95 -1.41
N SER A 132 10.48 30.43 -2.41
CA SER A 132 11.57 31.40 -2.27
C SER A 132 11.10 32.86 -2.16
N LEU A 133 9.81 33.13 -2.38
CA LEU A 133 9.25 34.48 -2.21
C LEU A 133 9.25 34.88 -0.72
N SER A 134 9.46 36.17 -0.46
CA SER A 134 9.22 36.71 0.88
C SER A 134 7.75 36.52 1.27
N LEU A 135 7.46 36.45 2.56
CA LEU A 135 6.08 36.36 3.06
C LEU A 135 5.19 37.47 2.49
N ASN A 136 5.71 38.70 2.40
CA ASN A 136 4.96 39.85 1.89
C ASN A 136 4.66 39.71 0.40
N ASP A 137 5.65 39.29 -0.40
CA ASP A 137 5.47 39.08 -1.84
C ASP A 137 4.51 37.92 -2.14
N PHE A 138 4.64 36.82 -1.40
CA PHE A 138 3.75 35.66 -1.55
C PHE A 138 2.31 36.02 -1.13
N ARG A 139 2.12 36.77 -0.05
CA ARG A 139 0.80 37.26 0.37
C ARG A 139 0.16 38.16 -0.68
N GLU A 140 0.92 39.10 -1.24
CA GLU A 140 0.43 39.97 -2.30
C GLU A 140 0.08 39.15 -3.56
N LEU A 141 0.86 38.11 -3.87
CA LEU A 141 0.58 37.20 -4.98
C LEU A 141 -0.73 36.41 -4.76
N VAL A 142 -0.98 35.92 -3.55
CA VAL A 142 -2.21 35.20 -3.20
C VAL A 142 -3.45 36.10 -3.33
N GLU A 143 -3.34 37.39 -2.99
CA GLU A 143 -4.42 38.36 -3.11
C GLU A 143 -4.67 38.78 -4.56
N LYS A 144 -3.61 39.18 -5.27
CA LYS A 144 -3.73 39.78 -6.61
C LYS A 144 -3.72 38.76 -7.74
N GLU A 145 -3.37 37.50 -7.46
CA GLU A 145 -3.16 36.37 -8.40
C GLU A 145 -2.09 36.59 -9.49
N ARG A 146 -1.60 37.82 -9.65
CA ARG A 146 -0.60 38.19 -10.64
C ARG A 146 0.18 39.42 -10.19
N LEU A 147 1.51 39.30 -10.16
CA LEU A 147 2.44 40.38 -9.87
C LEU A 147 3.33 40.61 -11.09
N LYS A 148 3.39 41.86 -11.60
CA LYS A 148 4.23 42.19 -12.77
C LYS A 148 5.72 41.94 -12.52
N ARG A 149 6.17 42.11 -11.27
CA ARG A 149 7.56 41.89 -10.83
C ARG A 149 7.95 40.41 -10.69
N PHE A 150 6.96 39.51 -10.60
CA PHE A 150 7.16 38.06 -10.46
C PHE A 150 6.34 37.30 -11.52
N PRO A 151 6.70 37.43 -12.82
CA PRO A 151 5.90 36.88 -13.91
C PRO A 151 5.98 35.36 -14.02
N ILE A 152 7.00 34.71 -13.45
CA ILE A 152 7.14 33.25 -13.48
C ILE A 152 6.32 32.64 -12.35
N GLU A 153 6.51 33.13 -11.12
CA GLU A 153 5.79 32.78 -9.91
C GLU A 153 4.29 32.99 -10.08
N SER A 154 3.87 34.09 -10.73
CA SER A 154 2.46 34.32 -11.02
C SER A 154 1.85 33.21 -11.90
N ARG A 155 2.58 32.74 -12.91
CA ARG A 155 2.12 31.67 -13.80
C ARG A 155 2.13 30.33 -13.08
N LEU A 156 3.17 30.04 -12.28
CA LEU A 156 3.25 28.84 -11.45
C LEU A 156 2.10 28.80 -10.43
N PHE A 157 1.82 29.91 -9.75
CA PHE A 157 0.71 30.01 -8.81
C PHE A 157 -0.63 29.71 -9.48
N GLN A 158 -0.85 30.19 -10.71
CA GLN A 158 -2.07 29.91 -11.47
C GLN A 158 -2.19 28.45 -11.92
N LYS A 159 -1.09 27.69 -11.97
CA LYS A 159 -1.11 26.24 -12.23
C LYS A 159 -1.57 25.44 -11.02
N LEU A 160 -1.52 26.00 -9.81
CA LEU A 160 -2.08 25.37 -8.62
C LEU A 160 -3.60 25.28 -8.74
N SER A 161 -4.15 24.13 -8.31
CA SER A 161 -5.60 23.92 -8.30
C SER A 161 -6.31 25.01 -7.49
N THR A 162 -7.51 25.38 -7.92
CA THR A 162 -8.32 26.41 -7.24
C THR A 162 -8.56 26.05 -5.77
N ARG A 163 -8.84 24.78 -5.46
CA ARG A 163 -9.02 24.29 -4.07
C ARG A 163 -7.79 24.61 -3.19
N HIS A 164 -6.58 24.34 -3.68
CA HIS A 164 -5.36 24.60 -2.90
C HIS A 164 -5.12 26.12 -2.74
N ARG A 165 -5.37 26.91 -3.79
CA ARG A 165 -5.30 28.37 -3.72
C ARG A 165 -6.31 28.97 -2.72
N PHE A 166 -7.53 28.42 -2.67
CA PHE A 166 -8.53 28.82 -1.67
C PHE A 166 -8.07 28.48 -0.25
N GLY A 167 -7.46 27.31 -0.03
CA GLY A 167 -6.87 26.94 1.26
C GLY A 167 -5.84 27.99 1.73
N LEU A 168 -4.96 28.43 0.84
CA LEU A 168 -3.95 29.45 1.13
C LEU A 168 -4.54 30.84 1.45
N ARG A 169 -5.75 31.14 0.98
CA ARG A 169 -6.51 32.33 1.37
C ARG A 169 -7.25 32.15 2.69
N GLY A 170 -7.72 30.93 2.96
CA GLY A 170 -8.52 30.55 4.12
C GLY A 170 -7.73 30.36 5.41
N SER A 171 -6.41 30.13 5.37
CA SER A 171 -5.52 30.12 6.56
C SER A 171 -5.36 31.51 7.24
N ARG A 172 -6.28 32.44 6.98
CA ARG A 172 -6.35 33.81 7.51
C ARG A 172 -7.30 33.96 8.70
N GLN A 173 -7.63 32.88 9.40
CA GLN A 173 -8.39 32.94 10.66
C GLN A 173 -7.66 32.17 11.74
#